data_AF-X0VRM1-F1
#
_entry.id   AF-X0VRM1-F1
#
_cell.length_a   1.000
_cell.length_b   1.000
_cell.length_c   1.000
_cell.angle_alpha   90.00
_cell.angle_beta   90.00
_cell.angle_gamma   90.00
#
_symmetry.space_group_name_H-M   'P 1'
#
loop_
_entity.id
_entity.type
_entity.pdbx_description
1 polymer ?
#
loop_
_entity_poly.entity_id
_entity_poly.type
_entity_poly.pdbx_seq_one_letter_code
_entity_poly.pdbx_strand_id
1 'polypeptide(L)'
;TGWRGRIPKKLPYSDSPLGHLSLDEYLEFIGYYISEGGSKEERGKNLKKEKIVQACSISQSKNSDVFEQVESSIASVYPSYSTYHDSRGNGCEFFTINNVEIARYLANEFGPHSWNKKIPRWIRDLPKNKLKVLYKSMMAGDGDVRSDNLQDRFRYVTVSKQLADDWSDICLKLGYWPTSSIENNTDKYPNRRLIHRTYWSENRKETKFNLRKQHMLREDYEGKVYCVKVPNSWVFVRKNGRIAICGNTGKIHNITG
;
A
#
# COMPACT_ATOMS: atom_id res chain seq x y z
N THR A 1 20.73 10.90 4.15
CA THR A 1 20.01 10.83 5.45
C THR A 1 18.62 10.26 5.21
N GLY A 2 18.27 9.14 5.85
CA GLY A 2 17.06 8.36 5.54
C GLY A 2 15.82 8.76 6.35
N TRP A 3 14.63 8.36 5.88
CA TRP A 3 13.40 8.39 6.67
C TRP A 3 13.60 7.73 8.03
N ARG A 4 13.39 8.48 9.12
CA ARG A 4 13.50 7.95 10.50
C ARG A 4 12.17 7.42 11.02
N GLY A 5 11.06 7.97 10.55
CA GLY A 5 9.72 7.67 11.05
C GLY A 5 9.55 8.01 12.53
N ARG A 6 8.38 7.68 13.08
CA ARG A 6 8.04 7.81 14.49
C ARG A 6 7.13 6.65 14.89
N ILE A 7 7.38 6.08 16.06
CA ILE A 7 6.46 5.14 16.69
C ILE A 7 5.58 5.95 17.66
N PRO A 8 4.25 5.91 17.53
CA PRO A 8 3.35 6.55 18.49
C PRO A 8 3.59 6.01 19.92
N LYS A 9 3.46 6.87 20.94
CA LYS A 9 3.58 6.44 22.36
C LYS A 9 2.57 5.34 22.71
N LYS A 10 1.37 5.42 22.14
CA LYS A 10 0.34 4.39 22.19
C LYS A 10 0.01 3.99 20.76
N LEU A 11 0.15 2.71 20.43
CA LEU A 11 -0.15 2.21 19.09
C LEU A 11 -1.66 2.24 18.88
N PRO A 12 -2.17 2.80 17.76
CA PRO A 12 -3.61 2.91 17.53
C PRO A 12 -4.38 1.59 17.56
N TYR A 13 -3.72 0.46 17.27
CA TYR A 13 -4.35 -0.86 17.31
C TYR A 13 -4.33 -1.52 18.71
N SER A 14 -3.65 -0.94 19.71
CA SER A 14 -3.49 -1.58 21.03
C SER A 14 -4.81 -1.85 21.75
N ASP A 15 -5.85 -1.04 21.53
CA ASP A 15 -7.19 -1.24 22.13
C ASP A 15 -8.14 -1.97 21.16
N SER A 16 -7.65 -2.45 20.02
CA SER A 16 -8.44 -3.18 19.04
C SER A 16 -8.49 -4.68 19.35
N PRO A 17 -9.33 -5.46 18.63
CA PRO A 17 -9.30 -6.92 18.70
C PRO A 17 -7.95 -7.56 18.30
N LEU A 18 -7.02 -6.78 17.74
CA LEU A 18 -5.66 -7.22 17.40
C LEU A 18 -4.58 -6.71 18.37
N GLY A 19 -5.00 -6.14 19.51
CA GLY A 19 -4.10 -5.53 20.50
C GLY A 19 -3.15 -6.52 21.18
N HIS A 20 -3.41 -7.83 21.07
CA HIS A 20 -2.54 -8.88 21.59
C HIS A 20 -1.28 -9.13 20.75
N LEU A 21 -1.24 -8.63 19.51
CA LEU A 21 -0.11 -8.81 18.61
C LEU A 21 1.02 -7.81 18.89
N SER A 22 2.27 -8.27 18.76
CA SER A 22 3.39 -7.36 18.61
C SER A 22 3.25 -6.52 17.34
N LEU A 23 3.97 -5.40 17.28
CA LEU A 23 3.87 -4.51 16.11
C LEU A 23 4.32 -5.20 14.81
N ASP A 24 5.30 -6.11 14.87
CA ASP A 24 5.78 -6.78 13.65
C ASP A 24 4.77 -7.85 13.17
N GLU A 25 4.21 -8.65 14.08
CA GLU A 25 3.13 -9.60 13.75
C GLU A 25 1.90 -8.88 13.18
N TYR A 26 1.53 -7.75 13.79
CA TYR A 26 0.46 -6.90 13.29
C TYR A 26 0.75 -6.42 11.86
N LEU A 27 1.94 -5.86 11.61
CA LEU A 27 2.29 -5.32 10.28
C LEU A 27 2.38 -6.41 9.21
N GLU A 28 2.89 -7.59 9.57
CA GLU A 28 2.94 -8.75 8.70
C GLU A 28 1.53 -9.18 8.28
N PHE A 29 0.65 -9.44 9.26
CA PHE A 29 -0.74 -9.80 9.01
C PHE A 29 -1.50 -8.77 8.18
N ILE A 30 -1.35 -7.48 8.52
CA ILE A 30 -2.00 -6.39 7.78
C ILE A 30 -1.53 -6.34 6.33
N GLY A 31 -0.25 -6.63 6.03
CA GLY A 31 0.21 -6.67 4.66
C GLY A 31 -0.48 -7.76 3.84
N TYR A 32 -0.60 -8.97 4.39
CA TYR A 32 -1.37 -10.04 3.75
C TYR A 32 -2.86 -9.67 3.60
N TYR A 33 -3.49 -9.09 4.63
CA TYR A 33 -4.89 -8.68 4.56
C TYR A 33 -5.15 -7.57 3.53
N ILE A 34 -4.21 -6.63 3.35
CA ILE A 34 -4.38 -5.55 2.38
C ILE A 34 -4.29 -6.09 0.95
N SER A 35 -3.37 -7.02 0.71
CA SER A 35 -3.14 -7.62 -0.60
C SER A 35 -4.19 -8.67 -0.97
N GLU A 36 -4.32 -9.70 -0.14
CA GLU A 36 -5.12 -10.90 -0.42
C GLU A 36 -6.47 -10.93 0.32
N GLY A 37 -6.69 -9.99 1.24
CA GLY A 37 -7.81 -10.02 2.17
C GLY A 37 -9.09 -9.36 1.66
N GLY A 38 -10.23 -10.02 1.87
CA GLY A 38 -11.57 -9.51 1.57
C GLY A 38 -12.51 -9.59 2.77
N SER A 39 -13.47 -8.67 2.84
CA SER A 39 -14.55 -8.73 3.83
C SER A 39 -15.75 -9.49 3.26
N LYS A 40 -16.35 -10.37 4.07
CA LYS A 40 -17.63 -11.00 3.78
C LYS A 40 -18.75 -10.14 4.38
N GLU A 41 -19.55 -9.57 3.49
CA GLU A 41 -20.69 -8.73 3.85
C GLU A 41 -21.99 -9.47 3.61
N GLU A 42 -22.90 -9.39 4.58
CA GLU A 42 -24.23 -9.98 4.48
C GLU A 42 -25.31 -8.90 4.67
N ARG A 43 -26.46 -9.09 4.02
CA ARG A 43 -27.63 -8.23 4.27
C ARG A 43 -28.18 -8.57 5.65
N GLY A 44 -28.47 -7.54 6.45
CA GLY A 44 -29.14 -7.74 7.73
C GLY A 44 -30.48 -8.48 7.54
N LYS A 45 -30.86 -9.31 8.52
CA LYS A 45 -32.10 -10.13 8.50
C LYS A 45 -33.39 -9.31 8.26
N ASN A 46 -33.35 -7.99 8.42
CA ASN A 46 -34.44 -7.09 8.07
C ASN A 46 -34.21 -6.50 6.68
N LEU A 47 -35.14 -6.79 5.75
CA LEU A 47 -35.15 -6.54 4.29
C LEU A 47 -34.86 -5.09 3.80
N LYS A 48 -34.49 -4.17 4.69
CA LYS A 48 -34.17 -2.75 4.40
C LYS A 48 -32.82 -2.25 4.94
N LYS A 49 -31.96 -3.10 5.53
CA LYS A 49 -30.73 -2.62 6.20
C LYS A 49 -29.47 -2.87 5.38
N GLU A 50 -28.55 -1.91 5.49
CA GLU A 50 -27.22 -1.86 4.89
C GLU A 50 -26.46 -3.19 5.03
N LYS A 51 -25.51 -3.42 4.12
CA LYS A 51 -24.60 -4.56 4.20
C LYS A 51 -23.75 -4.43 5.47
N ILE A 52 -23.61 -5.52 6.21
CA ILE A 52 -22.82 -5.57 7.44
C ILE A 52 -21.70 -6.57 7.24
N VAL A 53 -20.47 -6.18 7.60
CA VAL A 53 -19.31 -7.07 7.63
C VAL A 53 -19.49 -8.11 8.75
N GLN A 54 -19.39 -9.39 8.39
CA GLN A 54 -19.57 -10.54 9.29
C GLN A 54 -18.27 -11.32 9.52
N ALA A 55 -17.43 -11.41 8.49
CA ALA A 55 -16.16 -12.13 8.54
C ALA A 55 -15.17 -11.50 7.57
N CYS A 56 -13.91 -11.89 7.65
CA CYS A 56 -12.92 -11.61 6.62
C CYS A 56 -12.19 -12.88 6.24
N SER A 57 -11.64 -12.90 5.02
CA SER A 57 -10.87 -14.02 4.51
C SER A 57 -9.61 -13.51 3.82
N ILE A 58 -8.55 -14.29 3.88
CA ILE A 58 -7.32 -14.12 3.09
C ILE A 58 -7.19 -15.36 2.22
N SER A 59 -7.01 -15.18 0.91
CA SER A 59 -6.77 -16.29 -0.02
C SER A 59 -5.28 -16.45 -0.31
N GLN A 60 -4.80 -17.68 -0.40
CA GLN A 60 -3.44 -17.96 -0.87
C GLN A 60 -3.38 -19.27 -1.66
N SER A 61 -2.55 -19.32 -2.69
CA SER A 61 -2.26 -20.57 -3.41
C SER A 61 -1.47 -21.52 -2.53
N LYS A 62 -1.90 -22.79 -2.44
CA LYS A 62 -1.18 -23.85 -1.71
C LYS A 62 0.24 -24.09 -2.20
N ASN A 63 0.50 -23.79 -3.47
CA ASN A 63 1.82 -23.96 -4.09
C ASN A 63 2.70 -22.71 -3.96
N SER A 64 2.26 -21.70 -3.22
CA SER A 64 3.05 -20.50 -3.00
C SER A 64 4.07 -20.73 -1.90
N ASP A 65 5.30 -20.26 -2.12
CA ASP A 65 6.38 -20.32 -1.12
C ASP A 65 6.06 -19.59 0.19
N VAL A 66 5.05 -18.72 0.21
CA VAL A 66 4.63 -17.96 1.40
C VAL A 66 3.38 -18.53 2.07
N PHE A 67 2.85 -19.66 1.59
CA PHE A 67 1.61 -20.24 2.10
C PHE A 67 1.66 -20.50 3.62
N GLU A 68 2.69 -21.19 4.10
CA GLU A 68 2.86 -21.51 5.52
C GLU A 68 3.02 -20.24 6.38
N GLN A 69 3.70 -19.22 5.84
CA GLN A 69 3.88 -17.94 6.53
C GLN A 69 2.55 -17.18 6.65
N VAL A 70 1.74 -17.17 5.59
CA VAL A 70 0.38 -16.60 5.62
C VAL A 70 -0.48 -17.31 6.65
N GLU A 71 -0.48 -18.65 6.64
CA GLU A 71 -1.25 -19.44 7.60
C GLU A 71 -0.82 -19.16 9.05
N SER A 72 0.48 -19.16 9.33
CA SER A 72 1.03 -18.86 10.65
C SER A 72 0.67 -17.45 11.14
N SER A 73 0.74 -16.46 10.24
CA SER A 73 0.34 -15.08 10.54
C SER A 73 -1.15 -14.99 10.92
N ILE A 74 -2.02 -15.72 10.20
CA ILE A 74 -3.46 -15.77 10.49
C ILE A 74 -3.75 -16.53 11.79
N ALA A 75 -3.05 -17.64 12.04
CA ALA A 75 -3.18 -18.41 13.27
C ALA A 75 -2.82 -17.58 14.51
N SER A 76 -1.82 -16.69 14.42
CA SER A 76 -1.44 -15.77 15.49
C SER A 76 -2.52 -14.71 15.78
N VAL A 77 -3.28 -14.33 14.76
CA VAL A 77 -4.40 -13.37 14.88
C VAL A 77 -5.64 -14.04 15.48
N TYR A 78 -6.03 -15.19 14.94
CA TYR A 78 -7.24 -15.89 15.34
C TYR A 78 -7.07 -17.41 15.13
N PRO A 79 -6.59 -18.16 16.14
CA PRO A 79 -6.28 -19.58 16.01
C PRO A 79 -7.46 -20.47 15.58
N SER A 80 -8.69 -20.00 15.79
CA SER A 80 -9.92 -20.69 15.39
C SER A 80 -10.41 -20.32 13.98
N TYR A 81 -9.50 -19.91 13.09
CA TYR A 81 -9.83 -19.68 11.68
C TYR A 81 -10.35 -20.97 11.04
N SER A 82 -11.19 -20.84 10.02
CA SER A 82 -11.66 -21.97 9.21
C SER A 82 -11.06 -21.87 7.82
N THR A 83 -10.79 -22.99 7.16
CA THR A 83 -10.36 -22.99 5.77
C THR A 83 -11.46 -23.51 4.83
N TYR A 84 -11.45 -23.04 3.58
CA TYR A 84 -12.22 -23.65 2.51
C TYR A 84 -11.44 -23.58 1.19
N HIS A 85 -11.66 -24.57 0.32
CA HIS A 85 -11.02 -24.64 -0.99
C HIS A 85 -11.87 -23.95 -2.05
N ASP A 86 -11.22 -23.28 -2.99
CA ASP A 86 -11.90 -22.73 -4.16
C ASP A 86 -12.46 -23.86 -5.03
N SER A 87 -13.79 -23.89 -5.20
CA SER A 87 -14.47 -24.89 -6.02
C SER A 87 -14.10 -24.80 -7.51
N ARG A 88 -13.44 -23.72 -7.94
CA ARG A 88 -12.98 -23.52 -9.32
C ARG A 88 -11.67 -24.26 -9.64
N GLY A 89 -11.05 -24.92 -8.65
CA GLY A 89 -9.87 -25.78 -8.88
C GLY A 89 -8.57 -25.03 -9.17
N ASN A 90 -8.45 -23.77 -8.77
CA ASN A 90 -7.24 -22.94 -8.97
C ASN A 90 -6.15 -23.17 -7.91
N GLY A 91 -6.30 -24.16 -7.02
CA GLY A 91 -5.33 -24.45 -5.95
C GLY A 91 -5.27 -23.40 -4.84
N CYS A 92 -6.23 -22.46 -4.79
CA CYS A 92 -6.32 -21.45 -3.75
C CYS A 92 -7.10 -21.96 -2.53
N GLU A 93 -6.56 -21.67 -1.35
CA GLU A 93 -7.21 -21.87 -0.06
C GLU A 93 -7.58 -20.52 0.55
N PHE A 94 -8.75 -20.47 1.17
CA PHE A 94 -9.25 -19.29 1.85
C PHE A 94 -9.24 -19.53 3.35
N PHE A 95 -8.44 -18.75 4.04
CA PHE A 95 -8.40 -18.69 5.49
C PHE A 95 -9.41 -17.66 5.98
N THR A 96 -10.45 -18.10 6.68
CA THR A 96 -11.57 -17.25 7.10
C THR A 96 -11.55 -17.04 8.61
N ILE A 97 -11.51 -15.78 9.00
CA ILE A 97 -11.64 -15.31 10.38
C ILE A 97 -13.13 -15.03 10.62
N ASN A 98 -13.81 -15.98 11.26
CA ASN A 98 -15.22 -15.88 11.64
C ASN A 98 -15.40 -15.07 12.94
N ASN A 99 -14.82 -13.87 12.99
CA ASN A 99 -14.93 -12.95 14.12
C ASN A 99 -15.36 -11.57 13.60
N VAL A 100 -16.55 -11.14 14.02
CA VAL A 100 -17.18 -9.90 13.54
C VAL A 100 -16.40 -8.66 13.98
N GLU A 101 -15.80 -8.67 15.18
CA GLU A 101 -15.06 -7.53 15.71
C GLU A 101 -13.76 -7.31 14.93
N ILE A 102 -13.00 -8.39 14.71
CA ILE A 102 -11.79 -8.37 13.88
C ILE A 102 -12.14 -7.93 12.45
N ALA A 103 -13.16 -8.54 11.84
CA ALA A 103 -13.54 -8.24 10.47
C ALA A 103 -13.97 -6.77 10.28
N ARG A 104 -14.76 -6.23 11.22
CA ARG A 104 -15.18 -4.81 11.20
C ARG A 104 -14.02 -3.87 11.46
N TYR A 105 -13.14 -4.20 12.40
CA TYR A 105 -11.92 -3.43 12.64
C TYR A 105 -11.10 -3.30 11.35
N LEU A 106 -10.83 -4.43 10.69
CA LEU A 106 -10.07 -4.46 9.45
C LEU A 106 -10.75 -3.70 8.31
N ALA A 107 -12.05 -3.89 8.13
CA ALA A 107 -12.83 -3.17 7.13
C ALA A 107 -12.78 -1.65 7.34
N ASN A 108 -12.91 -1.17 8.58
CA ASN A 108 -12.91 0.25 8.89
C ASN A 108 -11.52 0.88 8.71
N GLU A 109 -10.49 0.21 9.21
CA GLU A 109 -9.12 0.72 9.25
C GLU A 109 -8.46 0.64 7.86
N PHE A 110 -8.70 -0.43 7.12
CA PHE A 110 -7.98 -0.73 5.87
C PHE A 110 -8.86 -0.79 4.62
N GLY A 111 -10.19 -0.80 4.75
CA GLY A 111 -11.14 -0.87 3.64
C GLY A 111 -11.69 -2.28 3.39
N PRO A 112 -13.03 -2.46 3.24
CA PRO A 112 -13.66 -3.77 3.07
C PRO A 112 -13.43 -4.43 1.70
N HIS A 113 -13.05 -3.66 0.68
CA HIS A 113 -12.96 -4.10 -0.71
C HIS A 113 -11.67 -3.65 -1.39
N SER A 114 -11.25 -4.35 -2.44
CA SER A 114 -10.01 -4.05 -3.18
C SER A 114 -9.93 -2.60 -3.70
N TRP A 115 -11.06 -1.98 -4.06
CA TRP A 115 -11.10 -0.61 -4.58
C TRP A 115 -11.13 0.50 -3.53
N ASN A 116 -11.28 0.15 -2.25
CA ASN A 116 -11.21 1.11 -1.15
C ASN A 116 -10.16 0.74 -0.10
N LYS A 117 -9.27 -0.22 -0.41
CA LYS A 117 -8.09 -0.51 0.41
C LYS A 117 -7.25 0.76 0.64
N LYS A 118 -6.67 0.91 1.83
CA LYS A 118 -5.82 2.05 2.21
C LYS A 118 -4.83 1.65 3.31
N ILE A 119 -3.76 2.42 3.47
CA ILE A 119 -2.81 2.26 4.59
C ILE A 119 -2.90 3.50 5.49
N PRO A 120 -3.38 3.35 6.74
CA PRO A 120 -3.46 4.44 7.71
C PRO A 120 -2.15 5.22 7.85
N ARG A 121 -2.27 6.54 8.06
CA ARG A 121 -1.12 7.43 8.15
C ARG A 121 -0.14 7.03 9.25
N TRP A 122 -0.65 6.57 10.39
CA TRP A 122 0.19 6.17 11.53
C TRP A 122 1.14 5.00 11.17
N ILE A 123 0.70 4.07 10.32
CA ILE A 123 1.54 2.99 9.78
C ILE A 123 2.57 3.55 8.81
N ARG A 124 2.12 4.37 7.86
CA ARG A 124 3.02 4.99 6.85
C ARG A 124 4.09 5.86 7.49
N ASP A 125 3.86 6.38 8.69
CA ASP A 125 4.82 7.22 9.40
C ASP A 125 5.79 6.42 10.30
N LEU A 126 5.69 5.10 10.34
CA LEU A 126 6.59 4.24 11.11
C LEU A 126 8.04 4.28 10.57
N PRO A 127 9.03 3.93 11.41
CA PRO A 127 10.43 3.78 10.98
C PRO A 127 10.62 2.74 9.88
N LYS A 128 11.72 2.87 9.11
CA LYS A 128 12.02 2.02 7.94
C LYS A 128 11.97 0.52 8.23
N ASN A 129 12.51 0.08 9.37
CA ASN A 129 12.52 -1.34 9.73
C ASN A 129 11.09 -1.90 9.86
N LYS A 130 10.16 -1.11 10.41
CA LYS A 130 8.75 -1.49 10.53
C LYS A 130 8.02 -1.43 9.18
N LEU A 131 8.26 -0.38 8.39
CA LEU A 131 7.76 -0.31 7.02
C LEU A 131 8.27 -1.47 6.15
N LYS A 132 9.48 -1.99 6.41
CA LYS A 132 10.04 -3.13 5.68
C LYS A 132 9.33 -4.44 6.02
N VAL A 133 8.78 -4.61 7.23
CA VAL A 133 7.93 -5.76 7.58
C VAL A 133 6.66 -5.73 6.73
N LEU A 134 5.91 -4.63 6.77
CA LEU A 134 4.71 -4.44 5.94
C LEU A 134 4.99 -4.59 4.44
N TYR A 135 6.10 -4.02 3.97
CA TYR A 135 6.52 -4.13 2.57
C TYR A 135 6.70 -5.59 2.14
N LYS A 136 7.36 -6.42 2.97
CA LYS A 136 7.62 -7.82 2.64
C LYS A 136 6.33 -8.62 2.54
N SER A 137 5.41 -8.48 3.50
CA SER A 137 4.14 -9.20 3.48
C SER A 137 3.23 -8.76 2.34
N MET A 138 3.16 -7.46 2.04
CA MET A 138 2.40 -6.97 0.88
C MET A 138 2.99 -7.45 -0.46
N MET A 139 4.31 -7.49 -0.57
CA MET A 139 4.97 -8.02 -1.78
C MET A 139 4.84 -9.53 -1.91
N ALA A 140 4.74 -10.26 -0.80
CA ALA A 140 4.52 -11.70 -0.78
C ALA A 140 3.12 -12.10 -1.28
N GLY A 141 2.10 -11.26 -1.06
CA GLY A 141 0.75 -11.46 -1.61
C GLY A 141 0.64 -10.99 -3.07
N ASP A 142 0.56 -9.67 -3.26
CA ASP A 142 0.21 -9.03 -4.56
C ASP A 142 1.42 -8.62 -5.41
N GLY A 143 2.64 -8.80 -4.89
CA GLY A 143 3.86 -8.31 -5.52
C GLY A 143 4.26 -9.12 -6.74
N ASP A 144 4.62 -8.43 -7.82
CA ASP A 144 5.23 -9.05 -9.01
C ASP A 144 6.69 -8.62 -9.09
N VAL A 145 7.59 -9.59 -9.13
CA VAL A 145 9.02 -9.37 -9.34
C VAL A 145 9.41 -9.96 -10.68
N ARG A 146 9.89 -9.09 -11.57
CA ARG A 146 10.49 -9.51 -12.83
C ARG A 146 11.98 -9.42 -12.72
N SER A 147 12.63 -10.57 -12.64
CA SER A 147 14.08 -10.69 -12.74
C SER A 147 14.46 -10.71 -14.22
N ASP A 148 15.14 -9.67 -14.68
CA ASP A 148 15.88 -9.68 -15.95
C ASP A 148 17.39 -9.85 -15.66
N ASN A 149 18.19 -10.20 -16.67
CA ASN A 149 19.63 -10.43 -16.52
C ASN A 149 20.41 -9.21 -15.99
N LEU A 150 19.78 -8.05 -15.82
CA LEU A 150 20.43 -6.81 -15.41
C LEU A 150 20.00 -6.40 -14.01
N GLN A 151 18.69 -6.36 -13.67
CA GLN A 151 18.16 -5.96 -12.36
C GLN A 151 16.72 -6.42 -12.11
N ASP A 152 16.38 -6.76 -10.86
CA ASP A 152 14.99 -6.98 -10.47
C ASP A 152 14.15 -5.70 -10.61
N ARG A 153 12.99 -5.86 -11.26
CA ARG A 153 11.95 -4.84 -11.38
C ARG A 153 10.72 -5.29 -10.62
N PHE A 154 10.32 -4.45 -9.68
CA PHE A 154 9.20 -4.72 -8.79
C PHE A 154 7.98 -3.97 -9.29
N ARG A 155 6.82 -4.60 -9.15
CA ARG A 155 5.51 -4.05 -9.50
C ARG A 155 4.50 -4.40 -8.41
N TYR A 156 3.68 -3.42 -8.05
CA TYR A 156 2.47 -3.61 -7.23
C TYR A 156 1.27 -3.11 -8.02
N VAL A 157 0.17 -3.86 -7.99
CA VAL A 157 -1.04 -3.57 -8.78
C VAL A 157 -2.24 -3.49 -7.84
N THR A 158 -3.05 -2.45 -8.01
CA THR A 158 -4.29 -2.31 -7.22
C THR A 158 -5.34 -1.53 -8.01
N VAL A 159 -6.61 -1.71 -7.66
CA VAL A 159 -7.71 -0.89 -8.16
C VAL A 159 -8.09 0.24 -7.18
N SER A 160 -7.45 0.32 -6.01
CA SER A 160 -7.57 1.45 -5.09
C SER A 160 -6.52 2.50 -5.41
N LYS A 161 -6.97 3.67 -5.89
CA LYS A 161 -6.08 4.83 -6.06
C LYS A 161 -5.38 5.21 -4.76
N GLN A 162 -6.09 5.18 -3.63
CA GLN A 162 -5.53 5.53 -2.33
C GLN A 162 -4.42 4.56 -1.93
N LEU A 163 -4.62 3.24 -2.11
CA LEU A 163 -3.59 2.25 -1.83
C LEU A 163 -2.36 2.44 -2.71
N ALA A 164 -2.54 2.75 -4.00
CA ALA A 164 -1.42 3.00 -4.90
C ALA A 164 -0.58 4.23 -4.47
N ASP A 165 -1.24 5.28 -3.98
CA ASP A 165 -0.58 6.48 -3.44
C ASP A 165 0.13 6.19 -2.11
N ASP A 166 -0.54 5.47 -1.21
CA ASP A 166 0.00 5.03 0.09
C ASP A 166 1.22 4.12 -0.07
N TRP A 167 1.16 3.16 -1.01
CA TRP A 167 2.26 2.28 -1.35
C TRP A 167 3.46 3.05 -1.93
N SER A 168 3.20 4.03 -2.80
CA SER A 168 4.25 4.89 -3.35
C SER A 168 4.98 5.70 -2.25
N ASP A 169 4.24 6.20 -1.24
CA ASP A 169 4.81 6.88 -0.06
C ASP A 169 5.73 5.92 0.73
N ILE A 170 5.30 4.68 0.96
CA ILE A 170 6.11 3.66 1.64
C ILE A 170 7.38 3.33 0.86
N CYS A 171 7.28 3.06 -0.45
CA CYS A 171 8.44 2.80 -1.30
C CYS A 171 9.47 3.95 -1.23
N LEU A 172 9.00 5.19 -1.31
CA LEU A 172 9.85 6.38 -1.19
C LEU A 172 10.54 6.45 0.17
N LYS A 173 9.80 6.22 1.27
CA LYS A 173 10.33 6.20 2.63
C LYS A 173 11.35 5.07 2.84
N LEU A 174 11.18 3.92 2.20
CA LEU A 174 12.17 2.84 2.19
C LEU A 174 13.45 3.23 1.43
N GLY A 175 13.39 4.22 0.54
CA GLY A 175 14.51 4.72 -0.24
C GLY A 175 14.49 4.26 -1.69
N TYR A 176 13.34 3.78 -2.17
CA TYR A 176 13.10 3.43 -3.57
C TYR A 176 12.52 4.62 -4.33
N TRP A 177 12.56 4.55 -5.66
CA TRP A 177 12.00 5.59 -6.52
C TRP A 177 10.80 5.10 -7.34
N PRO A 178 9.60 5.05 -6.75
CA PRO A 178 8.45 4.49 -7.43
C PRO A 178 7.95 5.41 -8.55
N THR A 179 7.50 4.79 -9.64
CA THR A 179 6.73 5.43 -10.72
C THR A 179 5.39 4.73 -10.82
N SER A 180 4.31 5.49 -10.96
CA SER A 180 2.98 4.92 -11.17
C SER A 180 2.47 5.14 -12.58
N SER A 181 1.64 4.22 -13.05
CA SER A 181 0.81 4.37 -14.24
C SER A 181 -0.63 4.00 -13.93
N ILE A 182 -1.53 4.43 -14.81
CA ILE A 182 -2.95 4.10 -14.77
C ILE A 182 -3.27 3.41 -16.08
N GLU A 183 -3.85 2.22 -15.98
CA GLU A 183 -4.41 1.50 -17.11
C GLU A 183 -5.92 1.67 -17.08
N ASN A 184 -6.46 2.26 -18.15
CA ASN A 184 -7.88 2.42 -18.32
C ASN A 184 -8.41 1.42 -19.37
N ASN A 185 -9.17 0.44 -18.91
CA ASN A 185 -9.83 -0.55 -19.77
C ASN A 185 -11.35 -0.34 -19.84
N THR A 186 -11.88 0.80 -19.37
CA THR A 186 -13.33 1.07 -19.36
C THR A 186 -13.93 1.09 -20.75
N ASP A 187 -13.15 1.51 -21.75
CA ASP A 187 -13.63 1.59 -23.14
C ASP A 187 -13.96 0.21 -23.71
N LYS A 188 -13.21 -0.82 -23.30
CA LYS A 188 -13.44 -2.22 -23.69
C LYS A 188 -14.35 -2.97 -22.71
N TYR A 189 -14.32 -2.59 -21.43
CA TYR A 189 -15.07 -3.23 -20.36
C TYR A 189 -15.64 -2.16 -19.41
N PRO A 190 -16.85 -1.63 -19.67
CA PRO A 190 -17.40 -0.46 -18.98
C PRO A 190 -17.51 -0.61 -17.46
N ASN A 191 -17.65 -1.85 -16.97
CA ASN A 191 -17.77 -2.15 -15.55
C ASN A 191 -16.42 -2.40 -14.84
N ARG A 192 -15.29 -2.31 -15.56
CA ARG A 192 -13.97 -2.48 -14.95
C ARG A 192 -13.50 -1.18 -14.32
N ARG A 193 -12.82 -1.31 -13.18
CA ARG A 193 -12.18 -0.20 -12.49
C ARG A 193 -10.84 0.13 -13.14
N LEU A 194 -10.39 1.37 -12.96
CA LEU A 194 -9.02 1.77 -13.30
C LEU A 194 -8.02 0.88 -12.54
N ILE A 195 -6.97 0.47 -13.24
CA ILE A 195 -5.90 -0.32 -12.65
C ILE A 195 -4.72 0.61 -12.41
N HIS A 196 -4.31 0.74 -11.15
CA HIS A 196 -3.15 1.50 -10.74
C HIS A 196 -1.96 0.55 -10.61
N ARG A 197 -0.86 0.89 -11.27
CA ARG A 197 0.38 0.11 -11.21
C ARG A 197 1.48 0.99 -10.66
N THR A 198 2.24 0.47 -9.70
CA THR A 198 3.43 1.13 -9.16
C THR A 198 4.64 0.27 -9.45
N TYR A 199 5.70 0.88 -9.97
CA TYR A 199 6.93 0.22 -10.40
C TYR A 199 8.14 0.83 -9.70
N TRP A 200 9.09 0.00 -9.26
CA TRP A 200 10.35 0.46 -8.70
C TRP A 200 11.45 -0.59 -8.89
N SER A 201 12.67 -0.22 -8.51
CA SER A 201 13.79 -1.14 -8.35
C SER A 201 14.43 -0.87 -6.99
N GLU A 202 14.87 -1.92 -6.30
CA GLU A 202 15.61 -1.77 -5.05
C GLU A 202 17.06 -1.28 -5.27
N ASN A 203 17.61 -1.50 -6.47
CA ASN A 203 18.96 -1.09 -6.86
C ASN A 203 18.99 0.36 -7.36
N ARG A 204 17.90 0.83 -7.97
CA ARG A 204 17.78 2.20 -8.44
C ARG A 204 17.43 3.16 -7.30
N LYS A 205 18.46 3.72 -6.68
CA LYS A 205 18.32 4.70 -5.58
C LYS A 205 18.06 6.14 -6.04
N GLU A 206 18.17 6.41 -7.34
CA GLU A 206 17.92 7.72 -7.92
C GLU A 206 17.27 7.64 -9.32
N THR A 207 16.44 8.62 -9.65
CA THR A 207 16.06 8.88 -11.05
C THR A 207 16.96 9.97 -11.59
N LYS A 208 17.82 9.62 -12.55
CA LYS A 208 18.51 10.63 -13.37
C LYS A 208 17.45 11.49 -14.07
N PHE A 209 17.35 12.76 -13.66
CA PHE A 209 16.43 13.72 -14.24
C PHE A 209 17.14 14.45 -15.39
N ASN A 210 16.89 13.99 -16.63
CA ASN A 210 17.44 14.64 -17.81
C ASN A 210 16.49 15.75 -18.29
N LEU A 211 16.71 16.98 -17.82
CA LEU A 211 16.08 18.18 -18.38
C LEU A 211 16.65 18.44 -19.77
N ARG A 212 15.78 18.42 -20.78
CA ARG A 212 16.12 18.79 -22.16
C ARG A 212 15.33 20.04 -22.52
N LYS A 213 15.88 20.89 -23.40
CA LYS A 213 15.21 22.12 -23.85
C LYS A 213 13.79 21.87 -24.36
N GLN A 214 13.58 20.76 -25.07
CA GLN A 214 12.27 20.33 -25.57
C GLN A 214 11.22 20.02 -24.48
N HIS A 215 11.64 19.85 -23.21
CA HIS A 215 10.75 19.62 -22.07
C HIS A 215 10.44 20.91 -21.29
N MET A 216 10.95 22.07 -21.75
CA MET A 216 10.71 23.37 -21.13
C MET A 216 9.81 24.20 -22.04
N LEU A 217 8.73 24.73 -21.47
CA LEU A 217 7.87 25.71 -22.12
C LEU A 217 8.18 27.09 -21.52
N ARG A 218 8.20 28.11 -22.37
CA ARG A 218 8.20 29.51 -21.96
C ARG A 218 6.84 30.07 -22.33
N GLU A 219 6.16 30.63 -21.35
CA GLU A 219 4.84 31.23 -21.50
C GLU A 219 4.87 32.58 -20.80
N ASP A 220 4.29 33.60 -21.43
CA ASP A 220 4.10 34.89 -20.79
C ASP A 220 3.01 34.73 -19.72
N TYR A 221 3.31 35.17 -18.50
CA TYR A 221 2.43 35.01 -17.35
C TYR A 221 2.23 36.33 -16.62
N GLU A 222 0.99 36.78 -16.52
CA GLU A 222 0.59 37.96 -15.75
C GLU A 222 -0.22 37.51 -14.52
N GLY A 223 0.36 37.67 -13.33
CA GLY A 223 -0.27 37.24 -12.08
C GLY A 223 0.71 37.08 -10.93
N LYS A 224 0.19 36.69 -9.76
CA LYS A 224 1.01 36.42 -8.58
C LYS A 224 1.62 35.02 -8.64
N VAL A 225 2.94 34.93 -8.49
CA VAL A 225 3.67 33.67 -8.33
C VAL A 225 3.87 33.39 -6.84
N TYR A 226 3.43 32.22 -6.39
CA TYR A 226 3.55 31.79 -4.99
C TYR A 226 4.61 30.70 -4.84
N CYS A 227 5.27 30.66 -3.68
CA CYS A 227 6.19 29.60 -3.31
C CYS A 227 5.79 28.96 -1.98
N VAL A 228 5.85 27.63 -1.92
CA VAL A 228 5.60 26.87 -0.70
C VAL A 228 6.84 26.97 0.20
N LYS A 229 6.67 27.24 1.49
CA LYS A 229 7.75 27.16 2.49
C LYS A 229 7.51 25.94 3.37
N VAL A 230 8.46 25.00 3.36
CA VAL A 230 8.48 23.82 4.24
C VAL A 230 9.73 23.85 5.12
N PRO A 231 9.72 23.24 6.33
CA PRO A 231 10.83 23.35 7.28
C PRO A 231 12.20 22.90 6.73
N ASN A 232 12.21 21.94 5.81
CA ASN A 232 13.42 21.38 5.21
C ASN A 232 13.69 21.90 3.78
N SER A 233 12.93 22.88 3.29
CA SER A 233 13.05 23.47 1.94
C SER A 233 12.91 22.54 0.74
N TRP A 234 12.67 21.24 0.94
CA TRP A 234 12.49 20.23 -0.10
C TRP A 234 11.03 19.86 -0.25
N VAL A 235 10.48 20.03 -1.46
CA VAL A 235 9.11 19.68 -1.79
C VAL A 235 9.11 18.42 -2.64
N PHE A 236 8.39 17.40 -2.19
CA PHE A 236 8.11 16.23 -3.00
C PHE A 236 6.90 16.51 -3.88
N VAL A 237 7.08 16.43 -5.19
CA VAL A 237 6.00 16.57 -6.16
C VAL A 237 5.80 15.27 -6.90
N ARG A 238 4.54 14.95 -7.24
CA ARG A 238 4.20 13.83 -8.12
C ARG A 238 3.36 14.34 -9.28
N LYS A 239 3.86 14.19 -10.51
CA LYS A 239 3.14 14.55 -11.74
C LYS A 239 3.15 13.37 -12.70
N ASN A 240 1.97 12.99 -13.20
CA ASN A 240 1.80 11.85 -14.11
C ASN A 240 2.48 10.57 -13.59
N GLY A 241 2.32 10.31 -12.29
CA GLY A 241 2.89 9.15 -11.61
C GLY A 241 4.41 9.18 -11.39
N ARG A 242 5.13 10.24 -11.79
CA ARG A 242 6.57 10.40 -11.54
C ARG A 242 6.82 11.33 -10.37
N ILE A 243 7.73 10.92 -9.48
CA ILE A 243 8.15 11.69 -8.31
C ILE A 243 9.38 12.54 -8.66
N ALA A 244 9.36 13.81 -8.24
CA ALA A 244 10.51 14.68 -8.22
C ALA A 244 10.66 15.35 -6.85
N ILE A 245 11.89 15.66 -6.47
CA ILE A 245 12.21 16.53 -5.33
C ILE A 245 12.57 17.89 -5.91
N CYS A 246 11.82 18.91 -5.52
CA CYS A 246 12.03 20.29 -5.96
C CYS A 246 12.49 21.13 -4.77
N GLY A 247 13.35 22.12 -5.06
CA GLY A 247 13.62 23.20 -4.13
C GLY A 247 12.51 24.25 -4.15
N ASN A 248 12.51 25.10 -3.13
CA ASN A 248 11.67 26.30 -3.09
C ASN A 248 12.39 27.47 -3.77
N THR A 249 11.65 28.48 -4.22
CA THR A 249 12.21 29.73 -4.79
C THR A 249 12.76 30.69 -3.72
N GLY A 250 12.82 30.27 -2.45
CA GLY A 250 13.45 31.02 -1.36
C GLY A 250 14.97 30.93 -1.38
N LYS A 251 15.64 31.89 -0.72
CA LYS A 251 17.11 31.96 -0.59
C LYS A 251 17.71 30.59 -0.27
N ILE A 252 18.65 30.14 -1.11
CA ILE A 252 19.53 29.02 -0.81
C ILE A 252 20.31 29.42 0.45
N HIS A 253 20.01 28.78 1.59
CA HIS A 253 20.87 28.91 2.76
C HIS A 253 22.13 28.10 2.49
N ASN A 254 23.30 28.73 2.58
CA ASN A 254 24.60 28.06 2.47
C ASN A 254 24.62 26.91 3.47
N ILE A 255 24.73 25.68 2.96
CA ILE A 255 24.99 24.51 3.80
C ILE A 255 26.49 24.53 4.07
N THR A 256 26.88 24.98 5.27
CA THR A 256 28.22 24.73 5.81
C THR A 256 28.33 23.23 6.07
N GLY A 257 29.44 22.63 5.59
CA GLY A 257 29.69 21.19 5.55
C GLY A 257 29.81 20.50 6.90
#